data_AF-A0A101A1H0-F1
#
_entry.id   AF-A0A101A1H0-F1
#
_cell.length_a   1.000
_cell.length_b   1.000
_cell.length_c   1.000
_cell.angle_alpha   90.00
_cell.angle_beta   90.00
_cell.angle_gamma   90.00
#
_symmetry.space_group_name_H-M   'P 1'
#
loop_
_entity.id
_entity.type
_entity.pdbx_description
1 polymer ?
#
loop_
_entity_poly.entity_id
_entity_poly.type
_entity_poly.pdbx_seq_one_letter_code
_entity_poly.pdbx_strand_id
1 'polypeptide(L)'
;MTLAALLLAIAALLAGTDGRARVRTAHRPNPKSHHKIQANDPLAFASALDVLATCLHSGMAVAGAASAAAPSAPPTVARVLVRAADLLALGADPATAWAPAPEGDRSVDALLRLARRSASSGSALAQGVSALASRSRDQAADTARAAAERASVLIAGPLGVCYLPAFFCLGIIPVVAGLAADVLQSGIL
;
A
#
# COMPACT_ATOMS: atom_id res chain seq x y z
N MET A 1 -20.17 43.89 -12.70
CA MET A 1 -20.28 43.18 -11.40
C MET A 1 -21.17 41.94 -11.47
N THR A 2 -22.28 41.96 -12.20
CA THR A 2 -23.23 40.84 -12.33
C THR A 2 -22.68 39.63 -13.09
N LEU A 3 -21.90 39.84 -14.17
CA LEU A 3 -21.32 38.76 -14.97
C LEU A 3 -20.28 37.92 -14.20
N ALA A 4 -19.44 38.57 -13.38
CA ALA A 4 -18.47 37.88 -12.54
C ALA A 4 -19.16 37.02 -11.47
N ALA A 5 -20.24 37.53 -10.87
CA ALA A 5 -21.05 36.78 -9.91
C ALA A 5 -21.76 35.58 -10.57
N LEU A 6 -22.24 35.75 -11.81
CA LEU A 6 -22.91 34.68 -12.56
C LEU A 6 -21.95 33.53 -12.92
N LEU A 7 -20.73 33.85 -13.36
CA LEU A 7 -19.71 32.86 -13.69
C LEU A 7 -19.22 32.09 -12.45
N LEU A 8 -19.10 32.77 -11.31
CA LEU A 8 -18.76 32.14 -10.02
C LEU A 8 -19.86 31.19 -9.53
N ALA A 9 -21.13 31.56 -9.71
CA ALA A 9 -22.26 30.70 -9.37
C ALA A 9 -22.31 29.44 -10.24
N ILE A 10 -22.08 29.57 -11.55
CA ILE A 10 -22.07 28.43 -12.49
C ILE A 10 -20.91 27.47 -12.20
N ALA A 11 -19.71 27.99 -11.89
CA ALA A 11 -18.55 27.18 -11.51
C ALA A 11 -18.78 26.41 -10.18
N ALA A 12 -19.43 27.05 -9.20
CA ALA A 12 -19.77 26.41 -7.93
C ALA A 12 -20.81 25.29 -8.06
N LEU A 13 -21.76 25.43 -8.99
CA LEU A 13 -22.77 24.42 -9.30
C LEU A 13 -22.19 23.19 -10.00
N LEU A 14 -21.20 23.37 -10.88
CA LEU A 14 -20.56 22.26 -11.61
C LEU A 14 -19.53 21.49 -10.75
N ALA A 15 -18.87 22.15 -9.79
CA ALA A 15 -17.89 21.50 -8.90
C ALA A 15 -18.55 20.79 -7.70
N GLY A 16 -19.79 21.16 -7.34
CA GLY A 16 -20.45 20.73 -6.10
C GLY A 16 -21.07 19.33 -6.11
N THR A 17 -21.27 18.71 -7.28
CA THR A 17 -22.10 17.49 -7.38
C THR A 17 -21.32 16.19 -7.21
N ASP A 18 -20.01 16.14 -7.48
CA ASP A 18 -19.27 14.87 -7.53
C ASP A 18 -18.57 14.48 -6.21
N GLY A 19 -18.35 15.44 -5.30
CA GLY A 19 -17.58 15.19 -4.06
C GLY A 19 -18.37 14.61 -2.90
N ARG A 20 -19.67 14.92 -2.79
CA ARG A 20 -20.48 14.60 -1.59
C ARG A 20 -20.84 13.12 -1.45
N ALA A 21 -20.88 12.36 -2.56
CA ALA A 21 -21.17 10.93 -2.51
C ALA A 21 -20.01 10.09 -1.94
N ARG A 22 -18.77 10.60 -2.01
CA ARG A 22 -17.57 9.84 -1.62
C ARG A 22 -17.19 9.94 -0.14
N VAL A 23 -17.66 10.97 0.57
CA VAL A 23 -17.35 11.19 2.00
C VAL A 23 -18.23 10.32 2.92
N ARG A 24 -19.42 9.90 2.48
CA ARG A 24 -20.33 9.07 3.30
C ARG A 24 -19.90 7.61 3.43
N THR A 25 -18.90 7.15 2.69
CA THR A 25 -18.28 5.82 2.86
C THR A 25 -17.01 5.89 3.70
N ALA A 26 -16.87 6.90 4.57
CA ALA A 26 -15.92 6.89 5.66
C ALA A 26 -16.19 5.63 6.51
N HIS A 27 -15.35 4.63 6.26
CA HIS A 27 -15.30 3.32 6.88
C HIS A 27 -15.39 3.48 8.39
N ARG A 28 -16.55 3.19 8.99
CA ARG A 28 -16.64 2.96 10.43
C ARG A 28 -15.86 1.69 10.72
N PRO A 29 -14.72 1.74 11.43
CA PRO A 29 -14.00 0.52 11.78
C PRO A 29 -14.91 -0.27 12.72
N ASN A 30 -15.40 -1.42 12.27
CA ASN A 30 -16.20 -2.32 13.09
C ASN A 30 -15.25 -3.04 14.06
N PRO A 31 -15.31 -2.77 15.39
CA PRO A 31 -14.36 -3.33 16.35
C PRO A 31 -14.54 -4.84 16.58
N LYS A 32 -15.51 -5.49 15.92
CA LYS A 32 -15.78 -6.94 16.01
C LYS A 32 -15.50 -7.73 14.73
N SER A 33 -14.80 -7.13 13.76
CA SER A 33 -14.26 -7.92 12.66
C SER A 33 -13.12 -8.77 13.24
N HIS A 34 -13.42 -10.01 13.63
CA HIS A 34 -12.39 -11.05 13.69
C HIS A 34 -11.61 -10.88 12.39
N HIS A 35 -10.34 -10.50 12.50
CA HIS A 35 -9.45 -10.24 11.37
C HIS A 35 -9.30 -11.58 10.66
N LYS A 36 -10.27 -11.91 9.79
CA LYS A 36 -10.24 -13.07 8.95
C LYS A 36 -9.04 -12.80 8.07
N ILE A 37 -7.91 -13.44 8.40
CA ILE A 37 -6.65 -13.31 7.66
C ILE A 37 -7.04 -13.39 6.20
N GLN A 38 -7.01 -12.24 5.53
CA GLN A 38 -7.41 -12.17 4.15
C GLN A 38 -6.41 -13.02 3.40
N ALA A 39 -6.89 -13.74 2.38
CA ALA A 39 -6.06 -14.67 1.62
C ALA A 39 -4.80 -14.01 1.04
N ASN A 40 -4.75 -12.68 1.00
CA ASN A 40 -3.67 -11.87 0.45
C ASN A 40 -3.20 -10.74 1.40
N ASP A 41 -3.19 -10.96 2.72
CA ASP A 41 -2.65 -10.00 3.68
C ASP A 41 -1.10 -10.02 3.70
N PRO A 42 -0.41 -8.94 3.25
CA PRO A 42 1.05 -8.88 3.20
C PRO A 42 1.73 -8.93 4.59
N LEU A 43 1.05 -8.43 5.63
CA LEU A 43 1.60 -8.41 7.00
C LEU A 43 1.48 -9.77 7.66
N ALA A 44 0.37 -10.49 7.44
CA ALA A 44 0.24 -11.88 7.84
C ALA A 44 1.27 -12.77 7.13
N PHE A 45 1.52 -12.54 5.83
CA PHE A 45 2.59 -13.22 5.10
C PHE A 45 3.97 -12.96 5.73
N ALA A 46 4.31 -11.70 5.99
CA ALA A 46 5.57 -11.34 6.62
C ALA A 46 5.74 -12.01 8.00
N SER A 47 4.68 -12.00 8.82
CA SER A 47 4.69 -12.60 10.16
C SER A 47 4.95 -14.11 10.12
N ALA A 48 4.36 -14.83 9.17
CA ALA A 48 4.64 -16.26 9.00
C ALA A 48 6.08 -16.53 8.57
N LEU A 49 6.65 -15.67 7.72
CA LEU A 49 8.07 -15.77 7.35
C LEU A 49 9.00 -15.45 8.53
N ASP A 50 8.62 -14.55 9.44
CA ASP A 50 9.39 -14.29 10.65
C ASP A 50 9.43 -15.51 11.58
N VAL A 51 8.29 -16.20 11.74
CA VAL A 51 8.23 -17.45 12.53
C VAL A 51 9.16 -18.50 11.90
N LEU A 52 9.06 -18.69 10.58
CA LEU A 52 9.94 -19.59 9.83
C LEU A 52 11.42 -19.21 10.01
N ALA A 53 11.76 -17.93 9.83
CA ALA A 53 13.11 -17.41 9.97
C ALA A 53 13.66 -17.62 11.39
N THR A 54 12.83 -17.38 12.40
CA THR A 54 13.18 -17.51 13.82
C THR A 54 13.46 -18.96 14.18
N CYS A 55 12.58 -19.88 13.76
CA CYS A 55 12.78 -21.32 13.94
C CYS A 55 14.06 -21.81 13.24
N LEU A 56 14.33 -21.33 12.02
CA LEU A 56 15.56 -21.71 11.32
C LEU A 56 16.82 -21.14 11.99
N HIS A 57 16.78 -19.90 12.48
CA HIS A 57 17.89 -19.30 13.26
C HIS A 57 18.14 -20.04 14.58
N SER A 58 17.11 -20.62 15.20
CA SER A 58 17.26 -21.45 16.39
C SER A 58 17.81 -22.85 16.09
N GLY A 59 18.17 -23.15 14.84
CA GLY A 59 18.70 -24.45 14.42
C GLY A 59 17.63 -25.53 14.22
N MET A 60 16.34 -25.17 14.17
CA MET A 60 15.28 -26.14 13.90
C MET A 60 15.42 -26.69 12.48
N ALA A 61 15.13 -27.99 12.31
CA ALA A 61 15.07 -28.61 10.99
C ALA A 61 14.00 -27.92 10.12
N VAL A 62 14.26 -27.80 8.81
CA VAL A 62 13.40 -27.06 7.87
C VAL A 62 11.95 -27.58 7.87
N ALA A 63 11.75 -28.89 7.98
CA ALA A 63 10.42 -29.49 8.09
C ALA A 63 9.65 -28.99 9.33
N GLY A 64 10.31 -29.01 10.50
CA GLY A 64 9.74 -28.52 11.76
C GLY A 64 9.46 -27.01 11.72
N ALA A 65 10.39 -26.23 11.16
CA ALA A 65 10.24 -24.79 11.03
C ALA A 65 9.07 -24.40 10.10
N ALA A 66 8.90 -25.11 8.98
CA ALA A 66 7.78 -24.93 8.07
C ALA A 66 6.44 -25.31 8.71
N SER A 67 6.39 -26.43 9.44
CA SER A 67 5.21 -26.85 10.21
C SER A 67 4.85 -25.82 11.29
N ALA A 68 5.83 -25.29 12.02
CA ALA A 68 5.63 -24.27 13.06
C ALA A 68 5.14 -22.93 12.51
N ALA A 69 5.54 -22.56 11.29
CA ALA A 69 5.13 -21.31 10.64
C ALA A 69 3.73 -21.38 10.02
N ALA A 70 3.26 -22.57 9.62
CA ALA A 70 2.01 -22.74 8.90
C ALA A 70 0.74 -22.21 9.63
N PRO A 71 0.57 -22.37 10.96
CA PRO A 71 -0.61 -21.84 11.66
C PRO A 71 -0.74 -20.31 11.62
N SER A 72 0.38 -19.61 11.48
CA SER A 72 0.43 -18.14 11.40
C SER A 72 0.29 -17.61 9.96
N ALA A 73 0.28 -18.50 8.98
CA ALA A 73 0.34 -18.15 7.57
C ALA A 73 -1.06 -17.94 6.95
N PRO A 74 -1.19 -17.03 5.97
CA PRO A 74 -2.38 -16.98 5.11
C PRO A 74 -2.66 -18.35 4.47
N PRO A 75 -3.93 -18.70 4.15
CA PRO A 75 -4.30 -20.05 3.71
C PRO A 75 -3.53 -20.58 2.48
N THR A 76 -3.13 -19.73 1.55
CA THR A 76 -2.33 -20.10 0.38
C THR A 76 -0.91 -20.51 0.78
N VAL A 77 -0.31 -19.77 1.70
CA VAL A 77 1.05 -19.99 2.21
C VAL A 77 1.09 -21.16 3.20
N ALA A 78 0.08 -21.28 4.07
CA ALA A 78 -0.05 -22.41 5.00
C ALA A 78 -0.06 -23.75 4.25
N ARG A 79 -0.83 -23.85 3.15
CA ARG A 79 -0.90 -25.08 2.33
C ARG A 79 0.47 -25.51 1.80
N VAL A 80 1.27 -24.57 1.29
CA VAL A 80 2.60 -24.91 0.76
C VAL A 80 3.61 -25.20 1.86
N LEU A 81 3.52 -24.54 3.02
CA LEU A 81 4.37 -24.82 4.17
C LEU A 81 4.08 -26.20 4.77
N VAL A 82 2.81 -26.58 4.93
CA VAL A 82 2.43 -27.92 5.40
C VAL A 82 2.91 -28.98 4.41
N ARG A 83 2.64 -28.81 3.11
CA ARG A 83 3.10 -29.75 2.08
C ARG A 83 4.62 -29.91 2.10
N ALA A 84 5.37 -28.82 2.19
CA ALA A 84 6.83 -28.87 2.24
C ALA A 84 7.31 -29.53 3.53
N ALA A 85 6.68 -29.24 4.68
CA ALA A 85 7.00 -29.87 5.96
C ALA A 85 6.82 -31.38 5.90
N ASP A 86 5.67 -31.85 5.39
CA ASP A 86 5.35 -33.28 5.28
C ASP A 86 6.33 -33.99 4.34
N LEU A 87 6.61 -33.43 3.17
CA LEU A 87 7.55 -34.01 2.20
C LEU A 87 8.98 -34.08 2.76
N LEU A 88 9.45 -33.01 3.40
CA LEU A 88 10.78 -32.99 4.02
C LEU A 88 10.87 -33.95 5.21
N ALA A 89 9.79 -34.09 6.00
CA ALA A 89 9.73 -35.05 7.10
C ALA A 89 9.79 -36.51 6.60
N LEU A 90 9.26 -36.78 5.40
CA LEU A 90 9.37 -38.07 4.70
C LEU A 90 10.73 -38.26 4.00
N GLY A 91 11.64 -37.29 4.08
CA GLY A 91 12.96 -37.36 3.45
C GLY A 91 12.96 -37.08 1.95
N ALA A 92 11.91 -36.46 1.41
CA ALA A 92 11.87 -36.06 0.02
C ALA A 92 12.97 -35.03 -0.31
N ASP A 93 13.41 -35.02 -1.57
CA ASP A 93 14.34 -34.02 -2.07
C ASP A 93 13.80 -32.60 -1.84
N PRO A 94 14.60 -31.67 -1.27
CA PRO A 94 14.16 -30.31 -1.01
C PRO A 94 13.67 -29.53 -2.23
N ALA A 95 14.20 -29.78 -3.43
CA ALA A 95 13.70 -29.11 -4.63
C ALA A 95 12.28 -29.58 -4.99
N THR A 96 11.97 -30.83 -4.70
CA THR A 96 10.63 -31.44 -4.84
C THR A 96 9.67 -30.94 -3.76
N ALA A 97 10.12 -30.84 -2.50
CA ALA A 97 9.30 -30.33 -1.40
C ALA A 97 8.86 -28.87 -1.62
N TRP A 98 9.71 -28.06 -2.23
CA TRP A 98 9.46 -26.65 -2.55
C TRP A 98 9.05 -26.42 -4.01
N ALA A 99 8.53 -27.45 -4.70
CA ALA A 99 8.08 -27.34 -6.08
C ALA A 99 6.96 -26.30 -6.26
N PRO A 100 6.85 -25.65 -7.44
CA PRO A 100 5.78 -24.70 -7.73
C PRO A 100 4.38 -25.24 -7.41
N ALA A 101 3.51 -24.38 -6.88
CA ALA A 101 2.11 -24.68 -6.63
C ALA A 101 1.24 -24.06 -7.74
N PRO A 102 0.35 -24.84 -8.39
CA PRO A 102 -0.44 -24.33 -9.54
C PRO A 102 -1.43 -23.21 -9.16
N GLU A 103 -1.83 -23.13 -7.89
CA GLU A 103 -2.72 -22.09 -7.36
C GLU A 103 -1.96 -20.98 -6.59
N GLY A 104 -0.64 -20.91 -6.75
CA GLY A 104 0.21 -19.94 -6.04
C GLY A 104 -0.03 -18.50 -6.51
N ASP A 105 -0.15 -17.57 -5.56
CA ASP A 105 -0.01 -16.15 -5.84
C ASP A 105 1.48 -15.76 -5.98
N ARG A 106 1.75 -14.49 -6.32
CA ARG A 106 3.12 -13.97 -6.48
C ARG A 106 3.99 -14.15 -5.23
N SER A 107 3.39 -14.08 -4.04
CA SER A 107 4.09 -14.19 -2.75
C SER A 107 4.47 -15.64 -2.46
N VAL A 108 3.54 -16.57 -2.68
CA VAL A 108 3.79 -18.03 -2.63
C VAL A 108 4.90 -18.40 -3.61
N ASP A 109 4.81 -17.91 -4.84
CA ASP A 109 5.82 -18.14 -5.87
C ASP A 109 7.21 -17.61 -5.48
N ALA A 110 7.26 -16.42 -4.87
CA ALA A 110 8.50 -15.84 -4.38
C ALA A 110 9.11 -16.70 -3.26
N LEU A 111 8.28 -17.17 -2.32
CA LEU A 111 8.71 -18.08 -1.26
C LEU A 111 9.22 -19.40 -1.82
N LEU A 112 8.48 -20.07 -2.71
CA LEU A 112 8.87 -21.37 -3.29
C LEU A 112 10.16 -21.27 -4.10
N ARG A 113 10.32 -20.23 -4.90
CA ARG A 113 11.59 -19.98 -5.63
C ARG A 113 12.75 -19.73 -4.68
N LEU A 114 12.53 -18.95 -3.62
CA LEU A 114 13.54 -18.67 -2.60
C LEU A 114 13.90 -19.93 -1.80
N ALA A 115 12.91 -20.75 -1.46
CA ALA A 115 13.14 -21.97 -0.73
C ALA A 115 13.92 -22.98 -1.56
N ARG A 116 13.58 -23.15 -2.84
CA ARG A 116 14.33 -24.01 -3.77
C ARG A 116 15.79 -23.59 -3.96
N ARG A 117 16.07 -22.29 -4.13
CA ARG A 117 17.45 -21.82 -4.33
C ARG A 117 18.32 -21.95 -3.08
N SER A 118 17.69 -21.95 -1.89
CA SER A 118 18.37 -22.04 -0.60
C SER A 118 18.20 -23.41 0.07
N ALA A 119 17.65 -24.39 -0.63
CA ALA A 119 17.13 -25.63 -0.03
C ALA A 119 18.23 -26.52 0.60
N SER A 120 19.48 -26.35 0.14
CA SER A 120 20.65 -27.06 0.68
C SER A 120 21.16 -26.50 2.00
N SER A 121 20.69 -25.31 2.43
CA SER A 121 21.18 -24.64 3.64
C SER A 121 20.06 -23.94 4.40
N GLY A 122 19.78 -24.41 5.61
CA GLY A 122 18.79 -23.82 6.51
C GLY A 122 19.11 -22.36 6.90
N SER A 123 20.39 -22.00 7.04
CA SER A 123 20.80 -20.63 7.33
C SER A 123 20.60 -19.69 6.14
N ALA A 124 20.89 -20.15 4.92
CA ALA A 124 20.61 -19.40 3.70
C ALA A 124 19.09 -19.22 3.49
N LEU A 125 18.31 -20.25 3.83
CA LEU A 125 16.85 -20.16 3.82
C LEU A 125 16.37 -19.12 4.84
N ALA A 126 16.88 -19.16 6.07
CA ALA A 126 16.53 -18.21 7.13
C ALA A 126 16.79 -16.75 6.71
N GLN A 127 17.97 -16.46 6.17
CA GLN A 127 18.31 -15.12 5.67
C GLN A 127 17.38 -14.70 4.52
N GLY A 128 17.10 -15.61 3.60
CA GLY A 128 16.22 -15.35 2.47
C GLY A 128 14.78 -15.05 2.88
N VAL A 129 14.22 -15.82 3.81
CA VAL A 129 12.85 -15.59 4.29
C VAL A 129 12.74 -14.32 5.14
N SER A 130 13.76 -13.97 5.94
CA SER A 130 13.83 -12.69 6.65
C SER A 130 13.84 -11.50 5.68
N ALA A 131 14.63 -11.58 4.61
CA ALA A 131 14.67 -10.53 3.59
C ALA A 131 13.33 -10.42 2.84
N LEU A 132 12.67 -11.55 2.56
CA LEU A 132 11.36 -11.57 1.93
C LEU A 132 10.27 -10.99 2.84
N ALA A 133 10.34 -11.25 4.15
CA ALA A 133 9.47 -10.66 5.16
C ALA A 133 9.63 -9.13 5.21
N SER A 134 10.88 -8.63 5.26
CA SER A 134 11.17 -7.19 5.23
C SER A 134 10.58 -6.54 3.98
N ARG A 135 10.84 -7.12 2.80
CA ARG A 135 10.31 -6.62 1.53
C ARG A 135 8.78 -6.55 1.51
N SER A 136 8.09 -7.54 2.10
CA SER A 136 6.63 -7.53 2.20
C SER A 136 6.13 -6.35 3.06
N ARG A 137 6.81 -6.07 4.18
CA ARG A 137 6.48 -4.91 5.03
C ARG A 137 6.78 -3.58 4.33
N ASP A 138 7.90 -3.48 3.64
CA ASP A 138 8.27 -2.27 2.88
C ASP A 138 7.22 -1.98 1.80
N GLN A 139 6.80 -3.00 1.05
CA GLN A 139 5.72 -2.87 0.07
C GLN A 139 4.39 -2.45 0.70
N ALA A 140 4.03 -3.01 1.86
CA ALA A 140 2.83 -2.59 2.58
C ALA A 140 2.94 -1.12 3.04
N ALA A 141 4.10 -0.70 3.54
CA ALA A 141 4.35 0.68 3.94
C ALA A 141 4.28 1.66 2.76
N ASP A 142 4.88 1.30 1.61
CA ASP A 142 4.85 2.11 0.38
C ASP A 142 3.42 2.31 -0.12
N THR A 143 2.61 1.24 -0.12
CA THR A 143 1.20 1.35 -0.54
C THR A 143 0.38 2.23 0.40
N ALA A 144 0.60 2.12 1.72
CA ALA A 144 -0.04 2.97 2.72
C ALA A 144 0.39 4.44 2.57
N ARG A 145 1.67 4.69 2.33
CA ARG A 145 2.21 6.03 2.09
C ARG A 145 1.64 6.67 0.83
N ALA A 146 1.60 5.92 -0.27
CA ALA A 146 1.00 6.39 -1.52
C ALA A 146 -0.49 6.71 -1.36
N ALA A 147 -1.22 5.95 -0.53
CA ALA A 147 -2.60 6.26 -0.20
C ALA A 147 -2.73 7.56 0.62
N ALA A 148 -1.85 7.78 1.59
CA ALA A 148 -1.82 9.00 2.40
C ALA A 148 -1.50 10.25 1.56
N GLU A 149 -0.54 10.14 0.63
CA GLU A 149 -0.19 11.23 -0.30
C GLU A 149 -1.34 11.59 -1.24
N ARG A 150 -2.10 10.60 -1.72
CA ARG A 150 -3.30 10.86 -2.52
C ARG A 150 -4.42 11.50 -1.69
N ALA A 151 -4.55 11.09 -0.43
CA ALA A 151 -5.54 11.66 0.47
C ALA A 151 -5.25 13.15 0.75
N SER A 152 -3.99 13.54 0.93
CA SER A 152 -3.63 14.95 1.18
C SER A 152 -3.99 15.85 0.00
N VAL A 153 -3.74 15.39 -1.24
CA VAL A 153 -4.13 16.11 -2.46
C VAL A 153 -5.65 16.22 -2.58
N LEU A 154 -6.40 15.15 -2.29
CA LEU A 154 -7.86 15.17 -2.33
C LEU A 154 -8.46 16.08 -1.25
N ILE A 155 -7.81 16.23 -0.10
CA ILE A 155 -8.25 17.12 0.98
C ILE A 155 -7.93 18.58 0.66
N ALA A 156 -6.71 18.88 0.15
CA ALA A 156 -6.27 20.25 -0.12
C ALA A 156 -6.80 20.81 -1.45
N GLY A 157 -7.05 19.97 -2.45
CA GLY A 157 -7.47 20.36 -3.79
C GLY A 157 -8.68 21.30 -3.84
N PRO A 158 -9.80 20.99 -3.15
CA PRO A 158 -10.99 21.85 -3.14
C PRO A 158 -10.73 23.25 -2.55
N LEU A 159 -9.87 23.35 -1.54
CA LEU A 159 -9.47 24.64 -0.95
C LEU A 159 -8.68 25.47 -1.95
N GLY A 160 -7.73 24.86 -2.67
CA GLY A 160 -6.95 25.54 -3.70
C GLY A 160 -7.83 26.08 -4.84
N VAL A 161 -8.80 25.28 -5.30
CA VAL A 161 -9.76 25.69 -6.35
C VAL A 161 -10.66 26.85 -5.87
N CYS A 162 -11.01 26.88 -4.58
CA CYS A 162 -11.79 27.98 -4.01
C CYS A 162 -10.97 29.26 -3.78
N TYR A 163 -9.69 29.12 -3.36
CA TYR A 163 -8.84 30.27 -3.05
C TYR A 163 -8.32 31.00 -4.29
N LEU A 164 -8.06 30.28 -5.38
CA LEU A 164 -7.50 30.85 -6.62
C LEU A 164 -8.32 32.02 -7.21
N PRO A 165 -9.66 31.91 -7.40
CA PRO A 165 -10.46 33.03 -7.88
C PRO A 165 -10.54 34.19 -6.88
N ALA A 166 -10.60 33.91 -5.58
CA ALA A 166 -10.62 34.95 -4.55
C ALA A 166 -9.32 35.77 -4.54
N PHE A 167 -8.17 35.10 -4.62
CA PHE A 167 -6.86 35.74 -4.70
C PHE A 167 -6.73 36.60 -5.97
N PHE A 168 -7.25 36.13 -7.10
CA PHE A 168 -7.23 36.90 -8.34
C PHE A 168 -8.05 38.19 -8.22
N CYS A 169 -9.30 38.09 -7.75
CA CYS A 169 -10.20 39.23 -7.62
C CYS A 169 -9.73 40.25 -6.56
N LEU A 170 -9.23 39.78 -5.42
CA LEU A 170 -8.88 40.63 -4.29
C LEU A 170 -7.41 41.07 -4.30
N GLY A 171 -6.51 40.30 -4.91
CA GLY A 171 -5.07 40.55 -4.91
C GLY A 171 -4.55 41.11 -6.23
N ILE A 172 -4.73 40.38 -7.33
CA ILE A 172 -4.07 40.70 -8.62
C ILE A 172 -4.75 41.88 -9.32
N ILE A 173 -6.08 41.85 -9.47
CA ILE A 173 -6.82 42.88 -10.23
C ILE A 173 -6.55 44.29 -9.70
N PRO A 174 -6.63 44.58 -8.38
CA PRO A 174 -6.41 45.93 -7.86
C PRO A 174 -4.99 46.44 -8.08
N VAL A 175 -3.99 45.57 -7.95
CA VAL A 175 -2.57 45.94 -8.11
C VAL A 175 -2.27 46.29 -9.57
N VAL A 176 -2.73 45.47 -10.52
CA VAL A 176 -2.53 45.75 -11.95
C VAL A 176 -3.26 47.02 -12.38
N ALA A 177 -4.47 47.26 -11.87
CA ALA A 177 -5.20 48.50 -12.15
C ALA A 177 -4.47 49.74 -11.63
N GLY A 178 -3.89 49.67 -10.43
CA GLY A 178 -3.09 50.75 -9.86
C GLY A 178 -1.84 51.05 -10.69
N LEU A 179 -1.08 50.01 -11.07
CA LEU A 179 0.14 50.17 -11.88
C LEU A 179 -0.17 50.69 -13.29
N ALA A 180 -1.24 50.20 -13.93
CA ALA A 180 -1.65 50.68 -15.25
C ALA A 180 -2.01 52.17 -15.23
N ALA A 181 -2.66 52.64 -14.16
CA ALA A 181 -2.95 54.07 -13.98
C ALA A 181 -1.67 54.89 -13.83
N ASP A 182 -0.71 54.42 -13.04
CA ASP A 182 0.53 55.13 -12.74
C ASP A 182 1.44 55.27 -13.99
N VAL A 183 1.53 54.21 -14.80
CA VAL A 183 2.29 54.21 -16.07
C VAL A 183 1.62 55.10 -17.12
N LEU A 184 0.29 55.06 -17.22
CA LEU A 184 -0.44 55.92 -18.15
C LEU A 184 -0.28 57.41 -17.78
N GLN A 185 -0.19 57.70 -16.49
CA GLN A 185 0.02 59.06 -15.99
C GLN A 185 1.48 59.54 -16.12
N SER A 186 2.45 58.64 -16.00
CA SER A 186 3.89 58.95 -16.12
C SER A 186 4.40 59.01 -17.57
N GLY A 187 3.69 58.42 -18.53
CA GLY A 187 4.04 58.45 -19.97
C GLY A 187 3.34 59.53 -20.79
N ILE A 188 2.43 60.31 -20.18
CA ILE A 188 1.70 61.44 -20.80
C ILE A 188 2.28 62.81 -20.35
N LEU A 189 3.48 62.82 -19.78
CA LEU A 189 4.28 64.02 -19.51
C LEU A 189 5.65 63.91 -20.19
#